data_AF-R5Z6E5-F1
#
_entry.id   AF-R5Z6E5-F1
#
_cell.length_a   1.000
_cell.length_b   1.000
_cell.length_c   1.000
_cell.angle_alpha   90.00
_cell.angle_beta   90.00
_cell.angle_gamma   90.00
#
_symmetry.space_group_name_H-M   'P 1'
#
loop_
_entity.id
_entity.type
_entity.pdbx_description
1 polymer ?
#
loop_
_entity_poly.entity_id
_entity_poly.type
_entity_poly.pdbx_seq_one_letter_code
_entity_poly.pdbx_strand_id
1 'polypeptide(L)'
;MIYEESIKLLKRQGVEFETGLTVEEIAKIEDIYKIKFPKSLKEFLMMVLPISKGFFNWRNLNQDNVMFIKKIINRPIEDVYEFAEEVYWCDDWGKEPENEIDIALIVRERLKSAPKLIPVYGHRYIPMIPEDNPPIISIHDIDIIYYGQNLEDYFKVEFGGKEQRKIEFKNINPVPFWSDIM
;
A
#
# COMPACT_ATOMS: atom_id res chain seq x y z
N MET A 1 3.08 24.18 0.16
CA MET A 1 2.35 23.12 -0.59
C MET A 1 1.96 22.00 0.38
N ILE A 2 0.94 21.17 0.11
CA ILE A 2 0.42 20.16 1.07
C ILE A 2 1.52 19.22 1.59
N TYR A 3 2.41 18.73 0.70
CA TYR A 3 3.48 17.78 1.07
C TYR A 3 4.86 18.42 1.26
N GLU A 4 4.95 19.74 1.46
CA GLU A 4 6.24 20.43 1.48
C GLU A 4 7.20 19.90 2.55
N GLU A 5 6.71 19.65 3.77
CA GLU A 5 7.53 19.10 4.86
C GLU A 5 7.94 17.64 4.60
N SER A 6 7.05 16.84 4.01
CA SER A 6 7.37 15.47 3.60
C SER A 6 8.47 15.47 2.54
N ILE A 7 8.38 16.34 1.54
CA ILE A 7 9.40 16.46 0.49
C ILE A 7 10.74 16.90 1.09
N LYS A 8 10.75 17.88 2.00
CA LYS A 8 11.97 18.30 2.71
C LYS A 8 12.59 17.15 3.49
N LEU A 9 11.78 16.37 4.22
CA LEU A 9 12.23 15.20 4.96
C LEU A 9 12.88 14.17 4.05
N LEU A 10 12.18 13.76 2.98
CA LEU A 10 12.67 12.77 2.03
C LEU A 10 13.98 13.24 1.36
N LYS A 11 14.07 14.51 0.95
CA LYS A 11 15.31 15.09 0.41
C LYS A 11 16.47 15.05 1.39
N ARG A 12 16.24 15.33 2.68
CA ARG A 12 17.29 15.21 3.72
C ARG A 12 17.78 13.78 3.89
N GLN A 13 16.94 12.79 3.61
CA GLN A 13 17.32 11.38 3.60
C GLN A 13 17.89 10.91 2.25
N GLY A 14 18.18 11.82 1.32
CA GLY A 14 18.80 11.51 0.04
C GLY A 14 17.83 10.96 -1.02
N VAL A 15 16.52 11.09 -0.82
CA VAL A 15 15.55 10.73 -1.88
C VAL A 15 15.63 11.73 -3.02
N GLU A 16 15.86 11.20 -4.20
CA GLU A 16 15.88 11.91 -5.47
C GLU A 16 14.48 11.96 -6.09
N PHE A 17 14.18 13.09 -6.72
CA PHE A 17 12.88 13.36 -7.32
C PHE A 17 13.05 13.84 -8.76
N GLU A 18 12.17 13.35 -9.64
CA GLU A 18 11.88 14.00 -10.91
C GLU A 18 10.68 14.97 -10.75
N THR A 19 10.42 15.73 -11.81
CA THR A 19 9.17 16.47 -11.98
C THR A 19 7.98 15.54 -11.74
N GLY A 20 6.98 16.04 -11.01
CA GLY A 20 5.74 15.29 -10.76
C GLY A 20 5.02 14.87 -12.04
N LEU A 21 4.15 13.88 -11.90
CA LEU A 21 3.38 13.31 -12.99
C LEU A 21 2.33 14.28 -13.51
N THR A 22 2.10 14.31 -14.82
CA THR A 22 0.97 15.06 -15.40
C THR A 22 -0.35 14.31 -15.21
N VAL A 23 -1.48 14.99 -15.46
CA VAL A 23 -2.80 14.35 -15.45
C VAL A 23 -2.89 13.22 -16.47
N GLU A 24 -2.28 13.39 -17.64
CA GLU A 24 -2.22 12.39 -18.70
C GLU A 24 -1.35 11.20 -18.31
N GLU A 25 -0.21 11.43 -17.66
CA GLU A 25 0.64 10.35 -17.12
C GLU A 25 -0.12 9.54 -16.07
N ILE A 26 -0.80 10.21 -15.12
CA ILE A 26 -1.63 9.54 -14.12
C ILE A 26 -2.72 8.68 -14.78
N ALA A 27 -3.47 9.24 -15.73
CA ALA A 27 -4.52 8.49 -16.42
C ALA A 27 -3.98 7.26 -17.16
N LYS A 28 -2.82 7.40 -17.80
CA LYS A 28 -2.14 6.29 -18.50
C LYS A 28 -1.66 5.21 -17.53
N ILE A 29 -1.09 5.60 -16.39
CA ILE A 29 -0.64 4.67 -15.35
C ILE A 29 -1.84 3.89 -14.79
N GLU A 30 -2.90 4.58 -14.39
CA GLU A 30 -4.12 3.94 -13.87
C GLU A 30 -4.71 2.93 -14.86
N ASP A 31 -4.69 3.22 -16.15
CA ASP A 31 -5.14 2.29 -17.19
C ASP A 31 -4.22 1.07 -17.37
N ILE A 32 -2.90 1.25 -17.40
CA ILE A 32 -1.92 0.17 -17.60
C ILE A 32 -1.97 -0.85 -16.45
N TYR A 33 -2.05 -0.35 -15.22
CA TYR A 33 -1.99 -1.18 -14.01
C TYR A 33 -3.39 -1.57 -13.50
N LYS A 34 -4.47 -1.01 -14.06
CA LYS A 34 -5.86 -1.23 -13.63
C LYS A 34 -6.03 -0.94 -12.14
N ILE A 35 -5.56 0.24 -11.75
CA ILE A 35 -5.62 0.81 -10.40
C ILE A 35 -6.24 2.20 -10.45
N LYS A 36 -6.61 2.73 -9.28
CA LYS A 36 -6.94 4.14 -9.06
C LYS A 36 -6.15 4.64 -7.89
N PHE A 37 -5.34 5.68 -8.08
CA PHE A 37 -4.58 6.24 -6.98
C PHE A 37 -5.54 6.91 -5.98
N PRO A 38 -5.43 6.63 -4.67
CA PRO A 38 -6.03 7.48 -3.66
C PRO A 38 -5.55 8.92 -3.85
N LYS A 39 -6.42 9.88 -3.47
CA LYS A 39 -6.18 11.30 -3.73
C LYS A 39 -4.83 11.77 -3.18
N SER A 40 -4.46 11.35 -1.98
CA SER A 40 -3.19 11.69 -1.35
C SER A 40 -1.96 11.27 -2.15
N LEU A 41 -1.91 10.01 -2.58
CA LEU A 41 -0.80 9.48 -3.39
C LEU A 41 -0.78 10.14 -4.77
N LYS A 42 -1.94 10.34 -5.40
CA LYS A 42 -2.05 11.04 -6.67
C LYS A 42 -1.50 12.46 -6.59
N GLU A 43 -1.95 13.25 -5.61
CA GLU A 43 -1.49 14.62 -5.39
C GLU A 43 0.02 14.67 -5.13
N PHE A 44 0.54 13.77 -4.28
CA PHE A 44 1.97 13.68 -4.02
C PHE A 44 2.78 13.39 -5.29
N LEU A 45 2.39 12.37 -6.06
CA LEU A 45 3.08 11.98 -7.30
C LEU A 45 2.98 13.06 -8.39
N MET A 46 1.91 13.84 -8.42
CA MET A 46 1.76 14.98 -9.32
C MET A 46 2.61 16.19 -8.90
N MET A 47 2.95 16.32 -7.61
CA MET A 47 3.89 17.34 -7.13
C MET A 47 5.34 16.96 -7.41
N VAL A 48 5.73 15.73 -7.07
CA VAL A 48 7.08 15.20 -7.26
C VAL A 48 7.03 13.69 -7.50
N LEU A 49 7.91 13.17 -8.35
CA LEU A 49 8.02 11.73 -8.57
C LEU A 49 9.31 11.21 -7.91
N PRO A 50 9.26 10.49 -6.80
CA PRO A 50 10.45 9.88 -6.21
C PRO A 50 10.98 8.76 -7.13
N ILE A 51 12.28 8.76 -7.40
CA ILE A 51 12.94 7.81 -8.33
C ILE A 51 14.07 7.00 -7.71
N SER A 52 14.39 7.24 -6.42
CA SER A 52 15.41 6.47 -5.71
C SER A 52 15.01 5.00 -5.50
N LYS A 53 16.02 4.16 -5.24
CA LYS A 53 15.83 2.74 -4.89
C LYS A 53 14.77 2.58 -3.80
N GLY A 54 13.85 1.64 -4.00
CA GLY A 54 12.72 1.37 -3.11
C GLY A 54 11.42 2.02 -3.58
N PHE A 55 11.48 3.15 -4.29
CA PHE A 55 10.31 3.72 -4.95
C PHE A 55 10.03 3.06 -6.30
N PHE A 56 8.80 3.22 -6.78
CA PHE A 56 8.34 2.66 -8.04
C PHE A 56 8.33 3.75 -9.10
N ASN A 57 9.12 3.57 -10.16
CA ASN A 57 9.18 4.52 -11.25
C ASN A 57 7.94 4.37 -12.15
N TRP A 58 6.87 5.06 -11.78
CA TRP A 58 5.59 5.04 -12.48
C TRP A 58 5.67 5.60 -13.91
N ARG A 59 6.60 6.52 -14.17
CA ARG A 59 6.81 7.13 -15.50
C ARG A 59 7.50 6.17 -16.48
N ASN A 60 8.32 5.25 -15.99
CA ASN A 60 8.97 4.25 -16.82
C ASN A 60 7.96 3.19 -17.30
N LEU A 61 7.56 3.25 -18.57
CA LEU A 61 6.60 2.32 -19.16
C LEU A 61 7.26 1.21 -19.98
N ASN A 62 8.57 1.00 -19.82
CA ASN A 62 9.24 -0.14 -20.43
C ASN A 62 8.66 -1.45 -19.88
N GLN A 63 8.60 -2.47 -20.74
CA GLN A 63 7.92 -3.73 -20.46
C GLN A 63 8.37 -4.37 -19.13
N ASP A 64 9.68 -4.40 -18.87
CA ASP A 64 10.23 -4.98 -17.64
C ASP A 64 9.76 -4.25 -16.37
N ASN A 65 9.72 -2.91 -16.40
CA ASN A 65 9.24 -2.11 -15.28
C ASN A 65 7.73 -2.32 -15.07
N VAL A 66 6.96 -2.35 -16.16
CA VAL A 66 5.51 -2.60 -16.10
C VAL A 66 5.22 -3.99 -15.52
N MET A 67 5.94 -5.03 -15.98
CA MET A 67 5.79 -6.39 -15.46
C MET A 67 6.19 -6.47 -13.98
N PHE A 68 7.29 -5.81 -13.61
CA PHE A 68 7.73 -5.74 -12.23
C PHE A 68 6.68 -5.09 -11.32
N ILE A 69 6.19 -3.90 -11.66
CA ILE A 69 5.18 -3.20 -10.84
C ILE A 69 3.88 -4.01 -10.78
N LYS A 70 3.43 -4.64 -11.86
CA LYS A 70 2.27 -5.54 -11.84
C LYS A 70 2.45 -6.71 -10.86
N LYS A 71 3.65 -7.32 -10.86
CA LYS A 71 3.98 -8.37 -9.88
C LYS A 71 3.88 -7.83 -8.46
N ILE A 72 4.44 -6.66 -8.18
CA ILE A 72 4.41 -6.07 -6.83
C ILE A 72 2.99 -5.69 -6.39
N ILE A 73 2.13 -5.22 -7.30
CA ILE A 73 0.71 -4.94 -7.02
C ILE A 73 -0.06 -6.22 -6.66
N ASN A 74 0.21 -7.33 -7.33
CA ASN A 74 -0.50 -8.59 -7.11
C ASN A 74 0.03 -9.38 -5.91
N ARG A 75 1.31 -9.19 -5.57
CA ARG A 75 2.03 -9.95 -4.54
C ARG A 75 1.25 -10.11 -3.22
N PRO A 76 0.65 -9.06 -2.62
CA PRO A 76 -0.12 -9.24 -1.38
C PRO A 76 -1.30 -10.21 -1.49
N ILE A 77 -2.02 -10.18 -2.62
CA ILE A 77 -3.15 -11.09 -2.85
C ILE A 77 -2.64 -12.51 -3.11
N GLU A 78 -1.54 -12.64 -3.86
CA GLU A 78 -0.90 -13.93 -4.12
C GLU A 78 -0.41 -14.59 -2.83
N ASP A 79 0.28 -13.85 -1.96
CA ASP A 79 0.82 -14.36 -0.70
C ASP A 79 -0.31 -14.79 0.25
N VAL A 80 -1.35 -13.97 0.42
CA VAL A 80 -2.52 -14.35 1.24
C VAL A 80 -3.27 -15.54 0.66
N TYR A 81 -3.32 -15.69 -0.67
CA TYR A 81 -3.95 -16.85 -1.29
C TYR A 81 -3.12 -18.14 -1.09
N GLU A 82 -1.80 -18.02 -1.18
CA GLU A 82 -0.84 -19.11 -0.98
C GLU A 82 -0.87 -19.61 0.46
N PHE A 83 -0.78 -18.72 1.45
CA PHE A 83 -0.73 -19.03 2.89
C PHE A 83 -2.09 -18.88 3.58
N ALA A 84 -3.19 -19.13 2.86
CA ALA A 84 -4.54 -18.82 3.33
C ALA A 84 -4.93 -19.56 4.63
N GLU A 85 -4.34 -20.74 4.88
CA GLU A 85 -4.51 -21.53 6.10
C GLU A 85 -3.78 -20.97 7.33
N GLU A 86 -2.78 -20.11 7.12
CA GLU A 86 -1.95 -19.52 8.19
C GLU A 86 -2.40 -18.09 8.57
N VAL A 87 -3.35 -17.54 7.83
CA VAL A 87 -3.89 -16.20 8.05
C VAL A 87 -4.62 -16.13 9.39
N TYR A 88 -4.42 -15.02 10.12
CA TYR A 88 -5.16 -14.75 11.36
C TYR A 88 -6.68 -14.82 11.13
N TRP A 89 -7.36 -15.59 12.00
CA TRP A 89 -8.81 -15.70 11.95
C TRP A 89 -9.47 -14.56 12.73
N CYS A 90 -10.09 -13.63 12.01
CA CYS A 90 -10.83 -12.53 12.62
C CYS A 90 -12.01 -13.03 13.46
N ASP A 91 -12.13 -12.56 14.70
CA ASP A 91 -13.25 -12.91 15.60
C ASP A 91 -14.63 -12.60 14.98
N ASP A 92 -14.72 -11.53 14.16
CA ASP A 92 -15.95 -11.12 13.47
C ASP A 92 -16.33 -12.05 12.31
N TRP A 93 -15.45 -12.99 11.92
CA TRP A 93 -15.76 -13.99 10.91
C TRP A 93 -16.52 -15.20 11.46
N GLY A 94 -16.72 -15.26 12.79
CA GLY A 94 -17.40 -16.34 13.49
C GLY A 94 -16.43 -17.37 14.05
N LYS A 95 -16.93 -18.57 14.38
CA LYS A 95 -16.08 -19.64 14.91
C LYS A 95 -15.07 -20.09 13.85
N GLU A 96 -13.79 -20.07 14.19
CA GLU A 96 -12.71 -20.64 13.38
C GLU A 96 -12.97 -22.13 13.09
N PRO A 97 -12.91 -22.56 11.82
CA PRO A 97 -12.97 -23.97 11.45
C PRO A 97 -11.84 -24.78 12.10
N GLU A 98 -12.08 -26.05 12.39
CA GLU A 98 -11.06 -26.94 12.95
C GLU A 98 -10.08 -27.48 11.88
N ASN A 99 -10.40 -27.29 10.61
CA ASN A 99 -9.64 -27.81 9.47
C ASN A 99 -9.05 -26.67 8.64
N GLU A 100 -7.74 -26.70 8.42
CA GLU A 100 -6.96 -25.77 7.60
C GLU A 100 -7.52 -25.61 6.18
N ILE A 101 -8.09 -26.67 5.58
CA ILE A 101 -8.70 -26.61 4.25
C ILE A 101 -9.92 -25.67 4.25
N ASP A 102 -10.74 -25.75 5.30
CA ASP A 102 -11.94 -24.91 5.42
C ASP A 102 -11.55 -23.46 5.74
N ILE A 103 -10.52 -23.24 6.57
CA ILE A 103 -9.93 -21.91 6.82
C ILE A 103 -9.49 -21.29 5.49
N ALA A 104 -8.65 -21.99 4.73
CA ALA A 104 -8.11 -21.51 3.47
C ALA A 104 -9.21 -21.21 2.44
N LEU A 105 -10.26 -22.04 2.36
CA LEU A 105 -11.41 -21.79 1.49
C LEU A 105 -12.14 -20.50 1.85
N ILE A 106 -12.38 -20.24 3.14
CA ILE A 106 -13.08 -19.04 3.60
C ILE A 106 -12.21 -17.79 3.40
N VAL A 107 -10.92 -17.86 3.73
CA VAL A 107 -9.96 -16.76 3.52
C VAL A 107 -9.90 -16.39 2.04
N ARG A 108 -9.72 -17.37 1.14
CA ARG A 108 -9.68 -17.15 -0.31
C ARG A 108 -10.99 -16.59 -0.85
N GLU A 109 -12.14 -16.98 -0.30
CA GLU A 109 -13.43 -16.41 -0.69
C GLU A 109 -13.51 -14.93 -0.28
N ARG A 110 -13.14 -14.61 0.97
CA ARG A 110 -13.15 -13.23 1.49
C ARG A 110 -12.15 -12.33 0.75
N LEU A 111 -10.98 -12.86 0.40
CA LEU A 111 -9.92 -12.16 -0.34
C LEU A 111 -10.43 -11.59 -1.67
N LYS A 112 -11.43 -12.20 -2.31
CA LYS A 112 -12.04 -11.68 -3.55
C LYS A 112 -12.61 -10.26 -3.40
N SER A 113 -12.97 -9.87 -2.17
CA SER A 113 -13.49 -8.54 -1.85
C SER A 113 -12.42 -7.55 -1.38
N ALA A 114 -11.16 -8.00 -1.23
CA ALA A 114 -10.08 -7.16 -0.75
C ALA A 114 -9.78 -6.02 -1.76
N PRO A 115 -9.63 -4.77 -1.29
CA PRO A 115 -9.19 -3.69 -2.15
C PRO A 115 -7.75 -3.98 -2.61
N LYS A 116 -7.43 -3.63 -3.86
CA LYS A 116 -6.06 -3.71 -4.35
C LYS A 116 -5.15 -2.82 -3.52
N LEU A 117 -3.91 -3.25 -3.36
CA LEU A 117 -2.87 -2.48 -2.69
C LEU A 117 -1.92 -1.88 -3.72
N ILE A 118 -1.66 -0.58 -3.59
CA ILE A 118 -0.80 0.16 -4.50
C ILE A 118 0.55 0.38 -3.81
N PRO A 119 1.66 -0.05 -4.40
CA PRO A 119 2.96 0.03 -3.74
C PRO A 119 3.46 1.48 -3.68
N VAL A 120 4.00 1.87 -2.52
CA VAL A 120 4.50 3.24 -2.27
C VAL A 120 6.03 3.23 -2.19
N TYR A 121 6.58 2.34 -1.37
CA TYR A 121 8.03 2.21 -1.16
C TYR A 121 8.35 0.84 -0.55
N GLY A 122 9.23 0.06 -1.18
CA GLY A 122 9.56 -1.28 -0.72
C GLY A 122 8.32 -2.16 -0.57
N HIS A 123 8.06 -2.62 0.64
CA HIS A 123 6.92 -3.46 1.03
C HIS A 123 5.80 -2.66 1.73
N ARG A 124 5.74 -1.35 1.46
CA ARG A 124 4.71 -0.42 1.96
C ARG A 124 3.69 -0.14 0.87
N TYR A 125 2.43 -0.26 1.22
CA TYR A 125 1.31 -0.17 0.30
C TYR A 125 0.26 0.82 0.82
N ILE A 126 -0.46 1.44 -0.12
CA ILE A 126 -1.65 2.23 0.15
C ILE A 126 -2.87 1.52 -0.46
N PRO A 127 -3.98 1.34 0.28
CA PRO A 127 -5.14 0.63 -0.25
C PRO A 127 -5.91 1.49 -1.26
N MET A 128 -6.35 0.86 -2.34
CA MET A 128 -7.22 1.45 -3.36
C MET A 128 -8.67 1.49 -2.87
N ILE A 129 -8.98 2.46 -2.02
CA ILE A 129 -10.31 2.67 -1.42
C ILE A 129 -10.81 4.11 -1.64
N PRO A 130 -12.11 4.40 -1.44
CA PRO A 130 -12.68 5.74 -1.66
C PRO A 130 -12.19 6.84 -0.70
N GLU A 131 -11.45 6.49 0.35
CA GLU A 131 -10.87 7.46 1.28
C GLU A 131 -9.77 8.28 0.60
N ASP A 132 -9.77 9.59 0.87
CA ASP A 132 -8.85 10.54 0.23
C ASP A 132 -7.38 10.29 0.64
N ASN A 133 -7.14 9.98 1.92
CA ASN A 133 -5.80 9.79 2.47
C ASN A 133 -5.75 8.55 3.38
N PRO A 134 -5.89 7.35 2.81
CA PRO A 134 -5.99 6.11 3.57
C PRO A 134 -4.66 5.76 4.27
N PRO A 135 -4.68 4.83 5.23
CA PRO A 135 -3.48 4.41 5.93
C PRO A 135 -2.47 3.72 5.01
N ILE A 136 -1.22 3.68 5.44
CA ILE A 136 -0.16 2.87 4.81
C ILE A 136 -0.08 1.53 5.53
N ILE A 137 -0.08 0.46 4.76
CA ILE A 137 0.03 -0.92 5.23
C ILE A 137 1.44 -1.41 4.90
N SER A 138 2.07 -2.09 5.86
CA SER A 138 3.24 -2.91 5.64
C SER A 138 2.83 -4.35 5.43
N ILE A 139 3.40 -5.03 4.45
CA ILE A 139 3.14 -6.46 4.21
C ILE A 139 4.46 -7.19 3.99
N HIS A 140 4.72 -8.22 4.80
CA HIS A 140 5.73 -9.24 4.54
C HIS A 140 5.06 -10.61 4.57
N ASP A 141 4.83 -11.18 3.40
CA ASP A 141 4.01 -12.38 3.22
C ASP A 141 2.61 -12.17 3.84
N ILE A 142 2.29 -12.84 4.96
CA ILE A 142 1.03 -12.66 5.71
C ILE A 142 1.18 -11.85 7.02
N ASP A 143 2.37 -11.32 7.32
CA ASP A 143 2.56 -10.36 8.40
C ASP A 143 2.15 -8.95 7.92
N ILE A 144 0.99 -8.51 8.38
CA ILE A 144 0.33 -7.29 7.93
C ILE A 144 0.15 -6.36 9.11
N ILE A 145 0.64 -5.13 8.99
CA ILE A 145 0.45 -4.09 10.00
C ILE A 145 0.17 -2.74 9.37
N TYR A 146 -0.51 -1.88 10.12
CA TYR A 146 -0.50 -0.46 9.83
C TYR A 146 0.89 0.14 10.07
N TYR A 147 1.38 0.90 9.09
CA TYR A 147 2.69 1.54 9.09
C TYR A 147 2.63 3.07 8.90
N GLY A 148 1.41 3.63 8.85
CA GLY A 148 1.17 5.06 8.90
C GLY A 148 -0.32 5.35 8.85
N GLN A 149 -0.78 6.36 9.60
CA GLN A 149 -2.19 6.76 9.59
C GLN A 149 -2.63 7.33 8.23
N ASN A 150 -1.67 7.88 7.49
CA ASN A 150 -1.82 8.48 6.19
C ASN A 150 -0.43 8.65 5.55
N LEU A 151 -0.37 9.19 4.33
CA LEU A 151 0.87 9.31 3.58
C LEU A 151 1.94 10.19 4.28
N GLU A 152 1.55 11.32 4.88
CA GLU A 152 2.47 12.20 5.61
C GLU A 152 2.99 11.59 6.91
N ASP A 153 2.12 10.92 7.67
CA ASP A 153 2.51 10.22 8.90
C ASP A 153 3.48 9.08 8.57
N TYR A 154 3.17 8.33 7.52
CA TYR A 154 4.04 7.27 6.99
C TYR A 154 5.43 7.79 6.64
N PHE A 155 5.54 8.88 5.86
CA PHE A 155 6.84 9.42 5.50
C PHE A 155 7.67 9.82 6.72
N LYS A 156 7.04 10.36 7.76
CA LYS A 156 7.72 10.63 9.03
C LYS A 156 8.21 9.35 9.69
N VAL A 157 7.42 8.30 9.70
CA VAL A 157 7.80 7.01 10.30
C VAL A 157 8.95 6.36 9.53
N GLU A 158 8.85 6.25 8.21
CA GLU A 158 9.83 5.56 7.37
C GLU A 158 11.16 6.33 7.25
N PHE A 159 11.12 7.67 7.18
CA PHE A 159 12.28 8.52 6.88
C PHE A 159 12.82 9.29 8.11
N GLY A 160 12.52 8.82 9.32
CA GLY A 160 13.17 9.29 10.56
C GLY A 160 12.65 10.61 11.13
N GLY A 161 11.40 10.99 10.83
CA GLY A 161 10.69 12.13 11.42
C GLY A 161 9.75 11.77 12.58
N LYS A 162 9.47 10.48 12.81
CA LYS A 162 8.59 9.96 13.86
C LYS A 162 8.96 8.51 14.18
N GLU A 163 8.86 8.10 15.44
CA GLU A 163 9.02 6.69 15.83
C GLU A 163 7.74 5.91 15.52
N GLN A 164 7.85 4.68 14.99
CA GLN A 164 6.71 3.83 14.63
C GLN A 164 5.72 3.62 15.80
N ARG A 165 6.22 3.42 17.03
CA ARG A 165 5.37 3.24 18.23
C ARG A 165 4.48 4.44 18.57
N LYS A 166 4.68 5.58 17.91
CA LYS A 166 3.86 6.80 18.07
C LYS A 166 2.72 6.88 17.05
N ILE A 167 2.52 5.85 16.21
CA ILE A 167 1.35 5.75 15.33
C ILE A 167 0.09 5.65 16.22
N GLU A 168 -0.89 6.50 15.95
CA GLU A 168 -2.15 6.49 16.67
C GLU A 168 -3.15 5.60 15.94
N PHE A 169 -3.09 4.28 16.18
CA PHE A 169 -3.95 3.30 15.50
C PHE A 169 -5.45 3.54 15.67
N LYS A 170 -5.86 4.16 16.78
CA LYS A 170 -7.25 4.57 17.04
C LYS A 170 -7.84 5.54 16.00
N ASN A 171 -6.99 6.24 15.23
CA ASN A 171 -7.41 7.18 14.20
C ASN A 171 -7.49 6.53 12.81
N ILE A 172 -7.16 5.24 12.70
CA ILE A 172 -7.14 4.52 11.43
C ILE A 172 -8.50 3.88 11.21
N ASN A 173 -9.11 4.21 10.07
CA ASN A 173 -10.30 3.51 9.60
C ASN A 173 -9.89 2.12 9.10
N PRO A 174 -10.57 1.04 9.53
CA PRO A 174 -10.28 -0.30 9.05
C PRO A 174 -10.36 -0.39 7.52
N VAL A 175 -9.28 -0.86 6.91
CA VAL A 175 -9.24 -1.23 5.50
C VAL A 175 -9.95 -2.57 5.32
N PRO A 176 -10.98 -2.66 4.44
CA PRO A 176 -11.74 -3.90 4.24
C PRO A 176 -10.83 -5.07 3.91
N PHE A 177 -11.13 -6.23 4.51
CA PHE A 177 -10.35 -7.47 4.47
C PHE A 177 -8.96 -7.36 5.12
N TRP A 178 -8.14 -6.39 4.74
CA TRP A 178 -6.76 -6.28 5.21
C TRP A 178 -6.67 -6.09 6.72
N SER A 179 -7.59 -5.35 7.33
CA SER A 179 -7.61 -5.17 8.80
C SER A 179 -8.03 -6.42 9.55
N ASP A 180 -8.85 -7.26 8.93
CA ASP A 180 -9.41 -8.45 9.55
C ASP A 180 -8.31 -9.51 9.78
N ILE A 181 -7.21 -9.42 9.04
CA ILE A 181 -6.12 -10.39 9.01
C ILE A 181 -4.80 -9.83 9.58
N MET A 182 -4.85 -8.69 10.29
CA MET A 182 -3.71 -8.09 11.01
C MET A 182 -3.60 -8.60 12.45
#